data_AF-A0A930SN88-F1
#
_entry.id   AF-A0A930SN88-F1
#
_cell.length_a   1.000
_cell.length_b   1.000
_cell.length_c   1.000
_cell.angle_alpha   90.00
_cell.angle_beta   90.00
_cell.angle_gamma   90.00
#
_symmetry.space_group_name_H-M   'P 1'
#
loop_
_entity.id
_entity.type
_entity.pdbx_description
1 polymer ?
#
loop_
_entity_poly.entity_id
_entity_poly.type
_entity_poly.pdbx_seq_one_letter_code
_entity_poly.pdbx_strand_id
1 'polypeptide(L)'
;MLIATTPLPSWMPPPLNASSCLAQFDIPPMDRLVSELVGQLGVFLPSLIWAVVVLLVGWIIASVAAFTTKNILKRTNFDNRIANWVTGSTTSDVPIETWAAATVYWVIMTFTLVAFLNALNLEVVSEPLNNFLQQIFQYLPRIGGAALLLGIAWATATVVRLLVVQGLARFNLDDRLAQQTATSSTAPQQNPFMLNETIGNVLYWFIFLLFVPLVLSALNLPGLLTPVEALINQFLQAIPRIVTASIIIAAGWFVARIVRGIVTNLLKATRADQVGTKVGLAAAEEDGVSLSGLVGTVVYVLILIPAAVAALNELDIDAISGPAILMLERILAAVPQVLTAGLVLVFFYAVGRFVAELLTNVLRSVGFDNILSILGLPELSVPTDAQPALNAEGEPEVRVNDAMRSPSDIAGLVALVGIVLFGAVTATEILQFATLTNIVQAILRISARVFSGVLVFAVGLYFANLAFRLVNSMGGSQARFLAQASRVAIIILVGAMGLQQMGVATDIVNLAFGLLLGAIAVAIAIAFGLGGREVASEQIREWLNAFKQR
;
A
#
# COMPACT_ATOMS: atom_id res chain seq x y z
N MET A 1 -24.15 18.73 -49.02
CA MET A 1 -23.06 17.96 -48.37
C MET A 1 -22.00 18.96 -47.93
N LEU A 2 -22.06 19.35 -46.66
CA LEU A 2 -21.08 20.21 -45.99
C LEU A 2 -20.01 19.30 -45.39
N ILE A 3 -18.74 19.45 -45.79
CA ILE A 3 -17.61 18.93 -45.01
C ILE A 3 -16.60 20.08 -44.87
N ALA A 4 -16.30 20.37 -43.61
CA ALA A 4 -15.57 21.52 -43.13
C ALA A 4 -14.09 21.50 -43.55
N THR A 5 -13.60 22.67 -43.94
CA THR A 5 -12.20 23.03 -44.05
C THR A 5 -11.66 23.36 -42.66
N THR A 6 -10.86 22.46 -42.08
CA THR A 6 -9.99 22.78 -40.94
C THR A 6 -8.59 23.14 -41.48
N PRO A 7 -7.98 24.27 -41.05
CA PRO A 7 -6.62 24.61 -41.45
C PRO A 7 -5.60 23.71 -40.75
N LEU A 8 -4.61 23.23 -41.51
CA LEU A 8 -3.46 22.49 -41.01
C LEU A 8 -2.66 23.37 -40.02
N PRO A 9 -2.09 22.79 -38.95
CA PRO A 9 -1.36 23.54 -37.94
C PRO A 9 -0.03 24.09 -38.48
N SER A 10 0.34 25.29 -38.03
CA SER A 10 1.45 26.13 -38.52
C SER A 10 2.87 25.58 -38.36
N TRP A 11 3.02 24.38 -37.81
CA TRP A 11 4.31 23.71 -37.62
C TRP A 11 4.61 22.66 -38.70
N MET A 12 3.73 22.46 -39.68
CA MET A 12 3.96 21.54 -40.79
C MET A 12 4.60 22.28 -41.99
N PRO A 13 5.83 21.95 -42.40
CA PRO A 13 6.45 22.57 -43.57
C PRO A 13 5.69 22.20 -44.86
N PRO A 14 5.64 23.10 -45.87
CA PRO A 14 4.93 22.83 -47.12
C PRO A 14 5.55 21.64 -47.85
N PRO A 15 4.77 20.86 -48.63
CA PRO A 15 5.30 19.72 -49.36
C PRO A 15 6.39 20.18 -50.35
N LEU A 16 7.60 19.66 -50.15
CA LEU A 16 8.77 19.99 -50.95
C LEU A 16 8.54 19.55 -52.40
N ASN A 17 8.50 20.52 -53.32
CA ASN A 17 8.43 20.27 -54.74
C ASN A 17 9.80 19.74 -55.21
N ALA A 18 9.87 18.48 -55.62
CA ALA A 18 11.10 17.78 -55.98
C ALA A 18 11.89 18.46 -57.13
N SER A 19 11.26 19.37 -57.87
CA SER A 19 11.89 20.09 -58.99
C SER A 19 12.87 21.19 -58.56
N SER A 20 12.76 21.77 -57.35
CA SER A 20 13.67 22.83 -56.90
C SER A 20 14.99 22.32 -56.31
N CYS A 21 15.06 21.06 -55.86
CA CYS A 21 16.30 20.49 -55.31
C CYS A 21 17.35 20.17 -56.39
N LEU A 22 16.94 19.89 -57.62
CA LEU A 22 17.87 19.48 -58.68
C LEU A 22 18.55 20.65 -59.40
N ALA A 23 18.06 21.88 -59.23
CA ALA A 23 18.65 23.07 -59.87
C ALA A 23 19.80 23.72 -59.07
N GLN A 24 20.06 23.27 -57.84
CA GLN A 24 21.05 23.89 -56.94
C GLN A 24 22.39 23.14 -56.83
N PHE A 25 22.54 22.03 -57.57
CA PHE A 25 23.82 21.33 -57.69
C PHE A 25 24.60 21.85 -58.90
N ASP A 26 25.10 23.08 -58.80
CA ASP A 26 26.14 23.58 -59.69
C ASP A 26 27.48 22.96 -59.24
N ILE A 27 27.94 21.95 -59.98
CA ILE A 27 29.18 21.22 -59.64
C ILE A 27 30.35 22.15 -59.97
N PRO A 28 31.16 22.57 -58.99
CA PRO A 28 32.31 23.43 -59.28
C PRO A 28 33.22 22.73 -60.28
N PRO A 29 33.78 23.47 -61.25
CA PRO A 29 34.65 22.87 -62.26
C PRO A 29 35.85 22.21 -61.58
N MET A 30 36.30 21.07 -62.14
CA MET A 30 37.33 20.21 -61.55
C MET A 30 38.66 20.94 -61.29
N ASP A 31 38.92 22.03 -62.00
CA ASP A 31 40.07 22.91 -61.80
C ASP A 31 40.07 23.57 -60.42
N ARG A 32 38.91 24.02 -59.92
CA ARG A 32 38.78 24.58 -58.57
C ARG A 32 39.07 23.54 -57.50
N LEU A 33 38.48 22.35 -57.63
CA LEU A 33 38.71 21.24 -56.69
C LEU A 33 40.19 20.82 -56.66
N VAL A 34 40.82 20.74 -57.84
CA VAL A 34 42.25 20.41 -57.94
C VAL A 34 43.10 21.54 -57.37
N SER A 35 42.77 22.81 -57.63
CA SER A 35 43.53 23.95 -57.08
C SER A 35 43.44 24.06 -55.56
N GLU A 36 42.28 23.75 -54.98
CA GLU A 36 42.05 23.70 -53.53
C GLU A 36 42.85 22.56 -52.88
N LEU A 37 42.81 21.36 -53.49
CA LEU A 37 43.57 20.20 -53.04
C LEU A 37 45.08 20.44 -53.13
N VAL A 38 45.56 21.02 -54.24
CA VAL A 38 46.98 21.36 -54.40
C VAL A 38 47.40 22.46 -53.42
N GLY A 39 46.54 23.44 -53.16
CA GLY A 39 46.78 24.48 -52.15
C GLY A 39 46.90 23.91 -50.74
N GLN A 40 45.99 23.01 -50.35
CA GLN A 40 46.03 22.35 -49.04
C GLN A 40 47.23 21.40 -48.90
N LEU A 41 47.56 20.64 -49.94
CA LEU A 41 48.76 19.79 -49.95
C LEU A 41 50.05 20.62 -49.88
N GLY A 42 50.09 21.78 -50.54
CA GLY A 42 51.23 22.70 -50.49
C GLY A 42 51.55 23.22 -49.09
N VAL A 43 50.53 23.42 -48.25
CA VAL A 43 50.70 23.84 -46.84
C VAL A 43 50.99 22.63 -45.92
N PHE A 44 50.44 21.45 -46.24
CA PHE A 44 50.57 20.25 -45.42
C PHE A 44 51.99 19.65 -45.41
N LEU A 45 52.68 19.66 -46.56
CA LEU A 45 54.02 19.08 -46.66
C LEU A 45 55.03 19.73 -45.69
N PRO A 46 55.15 21.09 -45.63
CA PRO A 46 55.99 21.75 -44.65
C PRO A 46 55.61 21.48 -43.20
N SER A 47 54.30 21.49 -42.86
CA SER A 47 53.84 21.22 -41.49
C SER A 47 54.15 19.80 -41.04
N LEU A 48 54.12 18.83 -41.95
CA LEU A 48 54.46 17.44 -41.65
C LEU A 48 55.94 17.27 -41.29
N ILE A 49 56.85 17.94 -42.01
CA ILE A 49 58.28 17.94 -41.67
C ILE A 49 58.49 18.58 -40.29
N TRP A 50 57.85 19.73 -40.04
CA TRP A 50 57.97 20.43 -38.77
C TRP A 50 57.45 19.57 -37.59
N ALA A 51 56.31 18.91 -37.78
CA ALA A 51 55.75 18.00 -36.79
C ALA A 51 56.69 16.84 -36.48
N VAL A 52 57.26 16.17 -37.51
CA VAL A 52 58.22 15.07 -37.30
C VAL A 52 59.44 15.55 -36.49
N VAL A 53 59.95 16.75 -36.76
CA VAL A 53 61.04 17.34 -35.97
C VAL A 53 60.64 17.55 -34.51
N VAL A 54 59.46 18.12 -34.25
CA VAL A 54 58.93 18.32 -32.89
C VAL A 54 58.82 16.99 -32.13
N LEU A 55 58.31 15.95 -32.78
CA LEU A 55 58.15 14.63 -32.18
C LEU A 55 59.50 14.02 -31.78
N LEU A 56 60.49 14.07 -32.67
CA LEU A 56 61.84 13.55 -32.42
C LEU A 56 62.54 14.30 -31.29
N VAL A 57 62.49 15.63 -31.30
CA VAL A 57 63.09 16.48 -30.27
C VAL A 57 62.43 16.22 -28.92
N GLY A 58 61.10 16.20 -28.86
CA GLY A 58 60.39 15.99 -27.61
C GLY A 58 60.56 14.59 -27.04
N TRP A 59 60.70 13.56 -27.88
CA TRP A 59 61.03 12.20 -27.42
C TRP A 59 62.39 12.11 -26.71
N ILE A 60 63.40 12.82 -27.24
CA ILE A 60 64.73 12.92 -26.61
C ILE A 60 64.61 13.66 -25.27
N ILE A 61 63.91 14.80 -25.24
CA ILE A 61 63.70 15.58 -24.01
C ILE A 61 62.99 14.75 -22.93
N ALA A 62 61.92 14.04 -23.30
CA ALA A 62 61.17 13.17 -22.39
C ALA A 62 62.07 12.08 -21.77
N SER A 63 62.88 11.41 -22.61
CA SER A 63 63.78 10.35 -22.18
C SER A 63 64.85 10.85 -21.21
N VAL A 64 65.47 12.01 -21.50
CA VAL A 64 66.49 12.62 -20.64
C VAL A 64 65.91 13.09 -19.31
N ALA A 65 64.73 13.72 -19.33
CA ALA A 65 64.06 14.18 -18.13
C ALA A 65 63.66 13.01 -17.21
N ALA A 66 63.14 11.92 -17.78
CA ALA A 66 62.79 10.73 -17.03
C ALA A 66 64.01 10.06 -16.39
N PHE A 67 65.11 9.94 -17.13
CA PHE A 67 66.37 9.39 -16.61
C PHE A 67 66.92 10.23 -15.46
N THR A 68 66.92 11.55 -15.63
CA THR A 68 67.38 12.50 -14.60
C THR A 68 66.52 12.40 -13.34
N THR A 69 65.19 12.39 -13.49
CA THR A 69 64.24 12.24 -12.38
C THR A 69 64.46 10.93 -11.62
N LYS A 70 64.60 9.81 -12.34
CA LYS A 70 64.89 8.50 -11.75
C LYS A 70 66.15 8.53 -10.92
N ASN A 71 67.21 9.14 -11.45
CA ASN A 71 68.52 9.16 -10.79
C ASN A 71 68.55 10.10 -9.56
N ILE A 72 67.78 11.18 -9.58
CA ILE A 72 67.61 12.08 -8.42
C ILE A 72 66.79 11.38 -7.32
N LEU A 73 65.66 10.76 -7.67
CA LEU A 73 64.84 10.05 -6.69
C LEU A 73 65.61 8.91 -6.03
N LYS A 74 66.35 8.11 -6.80
CA LYS A 74 67.21 7.04 -6.25
C LYS A 74 68.28 7.52 -5.28
N ARG A 75 68.74 8.77 -5.40
CA ARG A 75 69.69 9.37 -4.46
C ARG A 75 69.01 9.86 -3.18
N THR A 76 67.69 9.95 -3.17
CA THR A 76 66.88 10.40 -2.04
C THR A 76 66.36 9.16 -1.32
N ASN A 77 66.61 9.03 0.00
CA ASN A 77 66.04 7.93 0.81
C ASN A 77 64.52 8.10 1.05
N PHE A 78 63.78 8.52 0.03
CA PHE A 78 62.37 8.90 0.12
C PHE A 78 61.51 7.63 0.20
N ASP A 79 61.67 6.75 -0.79
CA ASP A 79 61.93 5.32 -0.72
C ASP A 79 61.57 4.67 0.64
N ASN A 80 62.63 4.50 1.42
CA ASN A 80 62.61 3.82 2.72
C ASN A 80 61.76 4.56 3.78
N ARG A 81 61.58 5.88 3.68
CA ARG A 81 60.80 6.66 4.66
C ARG A 81 59.30 6.48 4.46
N ILE A 82 58.85 6.36 3.21
CA ILE A 82 57.43 6.14 2.90
C ILE A 82 57.04 4.70 3.16
N ALA A 83 57.87 3.73 2.76
CA ALA A 83 57.59 2.31 3.00
C ALA A 83 57.40 2.01 4.50
N ASN A 84 58.27 2.57 5.36
CA ASN A 84 58.15 2.39 6.80
C ASN A 84 56.87 3.01 7.40
N TRP A 85 56.36 4.08 6.80
CA TRP A 85 55.16 4.77 7.28
C TRP A 85 53.86 4.11 6.81
N VAL A 86 53.84 3.58 5.58
CA VAL A 86 52.62 3.02 4.97
C VAL A 86 52.43 1.54 5.28
N THR A 87 53.48 0.71 5.19
CA THR A 87 53.32 -0.75 5.27
C THR A 87 53.81 -1.37 6.57
N GLY A 88 54.51 -0.61 7.44
CA GLY A 88 55.01 -1.11 8.74
C GLY A 88 55.98 -2.30 8.66
N SER A 89 56.28 -2.78 7.45
CA SER A 89 57.19 -3.86 7.14
C SER A 89 58.13 -3.42 6.01
N THR A 90 59.42 -3.74 6.19
CA THR A 90 60.54 -3.31 5.34
C THR A 90 60.67 -4.09 4.03
N THR A 91 59.65 -4.84 3.60
CA THR A 91 59.79 -5.87 2.56
C THR A 91 58.95 -5.64 1.30
N SER A 92 58.29 -4.48 1.17
CA SER A 92 57.58 -4.13 -0.06
C SER A 92 58.33 -2.99 -0.76
N ASP A 93 59.33 -3.35 -1.58
CA ASP A 93 59.97 -2.44 -2.53
C ASP A 93 58.95 -2.04 -3.60
N VAL A 94 58.11 -1.06 -3.32
CA VAL A 94 57.31 -0.40 -4.37
C VAL A 94 58.28 0.53 -5.11
N PRO A 95 58.58 0.29 -6.41
CA PRO A 95 59.59 1.04 -7.14
C PRO A 95 59.07 2.43 -7.54
N ILE A 96 58.89 3.31 -6.56
CA ILE A 96 58.29 4.65 -6.71
C ILE A 96 59.12 5.48 -7.69
N GLU A 97 60.45 5.33 -7.73
CA GLU A 97 61.30 6.09 -8.66
C GLU A 97 61.08 5.65 -10.10
N THR A 98 60.76 4.38 -10.33
CA THR A 98 60.45 3.89 -11.67
C THR A 98 59.08 4.38 -12.14
N TRP A 99 58.09 4.39 -11.24
CA TRP A 99 56.77 4.94 -11.53
C TRP A 99 56.83 6.45 -11.76
N ALA A 100 57.47 7.21 -10.87
CA ALA A 100 57.63 8.66 -11.01
C ALA A 100 58.39 9.06 -12.29
N ALA A 101 59.48 8.36 -12.61
CA ALA A 101 60.22 8.59 -13.85
C ALA A 101 59.38 8.24 -15.09
N ALA A 102 58.61 7.15 -15.05
CA ALA A 102 57.70 6.78 -16.13
C ALA A 102 56.57 7.81 -16.29
N THR A 103 56.02 8.35 -15.20
CA THR A 103 55.03 9.43 -15.23
C THR A 103 55.60 10.68 -15.86
N VAL A 104 56.80 11.12 -15.48
CA VAL A 104 57.47 12.28 -16.08
C VAL A 104 57.72 12.07 -17.58
N TYR A 105 58.18 10.88 -17.98
CA TYR A 105 58.33 10.53 -19.40
C TYR A 105 57.00 10.68 -20.15
N TRP A 106 55.94 10.05 -19.66
CA TRP A 106 54.63 10.07 -20.32
C TRP A 106 54.04 11.48 -20.36
N VAL A 107 54.13 12.26 -19.29
CA VAL A 107 53.64 13.65 -19.29
C VAL A 107 54.37 14.50 -20.34
N ILE A 108 55.70 14.46 -20.37
CA ILE A 108 56.48 15.21 -21.37
C ILE A 108 56.21 14.69 -22.79
N MET A 109 56.05 13.38 -22.96
CA MET A 109 55.68 12.77 -24.23
C MET A 109 54.27 13.17 -24.67
N THR A 110 53.31 13.30 -23.75
CA THR A 110 51.96 13.81 -24.04
C THR A 110 52.01 15.28 -24.45
N PHE A 111 52.80 16.13 -23.80
CA PHE A 111 53.04 17.50 -24.28
C PHE A 111 53.67 17.53 -25.67
N THR A 112 54.64 16.64 -25.91
CA THR A 112 55.29 16.49 -27.22
C THR A 112 54.28 16.05 -28.27
N LEU A 113 53.37 15.13 -27.93
CA LEU A 113 52.29 14.69 -28.80
C LEU A 113 51.30 15.83 -29.09
N VAL A 114 50.92 16.62 -28.09
CA VAL A 114 50.08 17.80 -28.27
C VAL A 114 50.77 18.82 -29.19
N ALA A 115 52.06 19.10 -28.98
CA ALA A 115 52.84 19.99 -29.83
C ALA A 115 52.99 19.46 -31.26
N PHE A 116 53.16 18.14 -31.42
CA PHE A 116 53.16 17.47 -32.73
C PHE A 116 51.82 17.61 -33.45
N LEU A 117 50.70 17.34 -32.77
CA LEU A 117 49.36 17.47 -33.33
C LEU A 117 49.04 18.94 -33.68
N ASN A 118 49.46 19.88 -32.84
CA ASN A 118 49.34 21.30 -33.11
C ASN A 118 50.21 21.72 -34.33
N ALA A 119 51.43 21.20 -34.44
CA ALA A 119 52.28 21.44 -35.61
C ALA A 119 51.66 20.90 -36.92
N LEU A 120 50.79 19.89 -36.86
CA LEU A 120 49.98 19.39 -37.98
C LEU A 120 48.68 20.20 -38.22
N ASN A 121 48.44 21.28 -37.47
CA ASN A 121 47.17 22.03 -37.43
C ASN A 121 45.95 21.16 -37.06
N LEU A 122 46.14 20.11 -36.27
CA LEU A 122 45.06 19.26 -35.76
C LEU A 122 44.53 19.78 -34.41
N GLU A 123 44.13 21.07 -34.36
CA GLU A 123 43.66 21.75 -33.13
C GLU A 123 42.46 21.03 -32.48
N VAL A 124 41.54 20.51 -33.29
CA VAL A 124 40.36 19.76 -32.83
C VAL A 124 40.76 18.56 -31.96
N VAL A 125 41.91 17.94 -32.23
CA VAL A 125 42.41 16.79 -31.47
C VAL A 125 43.32 17.26 -30.33
N SER A 126 44.12 18.31 -30.52
CA SER A 126 45.09 18.76 -29.52
C SER A 126 44.47 19.53 -28.35
N GLU A 127 43.36 20.26 -28.56
CA GLU A 127 42.70 21.03 -27.49
C GLU A 127 42.22 20.16 -26.32
N PRO A 128 41.47 19.05 -26.53
CA PRO A 128 41.06 18.18 -25.43
C PRO A 128 42.25 17.60 -24.64
N LEU A 129 43.32 17.21 -25.33
CA LEU A 129 44.54 16.72 -24.67
C LEU A 129 45.23 17.83 -23.87
N ASN A 130 45.29 19.05 -24.40
CA ASN A 130 45.87 20.20 -23.71
C ASN A 130 45.06 20.56 -22.46
N ASN A 131 43.73 20.55 -22.57
CA ASN A 131 42.82 20.77 -21.44
C ASN A 131 42.99 19.70 -20.35
N PHE A 132 43.15 18.44 -20.74
CA PHE A 132 43.44 17.35 -19.80
C PHE A 132 44.78 17.56 -19.08
N LEU A 133 45.84 17.92 -19.81
CA LEU A 133 47.13 18.23 -19.19
C LEU A 133 47.01 19.40 -18.21
N GLN A 134 46.40 20.51 -18.63
CA GLN A 134 46.16 21.66 -17.75
C GLN A 134 45.37 21.26 -16.49
N GLN A 135 44.36 20.41 -16.64
CA GLN A 135 43.58 19.89 -15.54
C GLN A 135 44.44 19.05 -14.57
N ILE A 136 45.34 18.19 -15.06
CA ILE A 136 46.30 17.45 -14.21
C ILE A 136 47.19 18.40 -13.41
N PHE A 137 47.75 19.44 -14.05
CA PHE A 137 48.61 20.42 -13.36
C PHE A 137 47.85 21.25 -12.34
N GLN A 138 46.56 21.53 -12.56
CA GLN A 138 45.72 22.18 -11.56
C GLN A 138 45.39 21.27 -10.38
N TYR A 139 45.29 19.95 -10.59
CA TYR A 139 45.08 18.99 -9.50
C TYR A 139 46.35 18.73 -8.69
N LEU A 140 47.55 18.88 -9.23
CA LEU A 140 48.79 18.59 -8.52
C LEU A 140 48.96 19.43 -7.22
N PRO A 141 48.82 20.78 -7.23
CA PRO A 141 48.82 21.56 -5.99
C PRO A 141 47.68 21.21 -5.05
N ARG A 142 46.50 20.87 -5.57
CA ARG A 142 45.30 20.51 -4.79
C ARG A 142 45.49 19.21 -4.02
N ILE A 143 46.07 18.19 -4.67
CA ILE A 143 46.44 16.92 -4.04
C ILE A 143 47.46 17.18 -2.92
N GLY A 144 48.45 18.04 -3.16
CA GLY A 144 49.41 18.46 -2.14
C GLY A 144 48.73 19.12 -0.93
N GLY A 145 47.80 20.05 -1.17
CA GLY A 145 47.02 20.71 -0.11
C GLY A 145 46.17 19.72 0.69
N ALA A 146 45.50 18.79 0.01
CA ALA A 146 44.71 17.73 0.63
C ALA A 146 45.57 16.77 1.48
N ALA A 147 46.75 16.40 1.00
CA ALA A 147 47.69 15.55 1.74
C ALA A 147 48.20 16.25 3.01
N LEU A 148 48.49 17.55 2.93
CA LEU A 148 48.88 18.36 4.09
C LEU A 148 47.73 18.40 5.13
N LEU A 149 46.49 18.66 4.69
CA LEU A 149 45.32 18.64 5.56
C LEU A 149 45.09 17.28 6.21
N LEU A 150 45.28 16.17 5.49
CA LEU A 150 45.20 14.82 6.06
C LEU A 150 46.27 14.59 7.15
N GLY A 151 47.49 15.07 6.93
CA GLY A 151 48.55 15.03 7.95
C GLY A 151 48.17 15.81 9.21
N ILE A 152 47.59 17.00 9.07
CA ILE A 152 47.08 17.80 10.18
C ILE A 152 45.91 17.08 10.88
N ALA A 153 44.99 16.50 10.11
CA ALA A 153 43.85 15.76 10.65
C ALA A 153 44.31 14.59 11.52
N TRP A 154 45.26 13.78 11.03
CA TRP A 154 45.83 12.65 11.76
C TRP A 154 46.53 13.09 13.05
N ALA A 155 47.35 14.14 12.98
CA ALA A 155 48.04 14.69 14.15
C ALA A 155 47.03 15.17 15.21
N THR A 156 46.03 15.95 14.79
CA THR A 156 44.99 16.50 15.67
C THR A 156 44.16 15.37 16.30
N ALA A 157 43.70 14.41 15.49
CA ALA A 157 42.90 13.28 15.95
C ALA A 157 43.66 12.41 16.96
N THR A 158 44.96 12.16 16.72
CA THR A 158 45.81 11.37 17.62
C THR A 158 46.01 12.08 18.96
N VAL A 159 46.28 13.39 18.93
CA VAL A 159 46.43 14.20 20.15
C VAL A 159 45.13 14.22 20.96
N VAL A 160 43.98 14.45 20.31
CA VAL A 160 42.69 14.47 21.02
C VAL A 160 42.35 13.09 21.59
N ARG A 161 42.55 12.00 20.83
CA ARG A 161 42.36 10.64 21.33
C ARG A 161 43.18 10.39 22.59
N LEU A 162 44.46 10.75 22.57
CA LEU A 162 45.35 10.60 23.71
C LEU A 162 44.84 11.36 24.93
N LEU A 163 44.48 12.63 24.76
CA LEU A 163 43.98 13.48 25.84
C LEU A 163 42.66 12.98 26.42
N VAL A 164 41.74 12.51 25.58
CA VAL A 164 40.43 12.03 26.03
C VAL A 164 40.53 10.70 26.75
N VAL A 165 41.28 9.74 26.21
CA VAL A 165 41.49 8.44 26.88
C VAL A 165 42.18 8.63 28.21
N GLN A 166 43.24 9.47 28.28
CA GLN A 166 43.91 9.78 29.53
C GLN A 166 43.02 10.53 30.52
N GLY A 167 42.15 11.43 30.03
CA GLY A 167 41.18 12.15 30.85
C GLY A 167 40.13 11.23 31.45
N LEU A 168 39.51 10.37 30.63
CA LEU A 168 38.48 9.42 31.04
C LEU A 168 39.02 8.34 31.98
N ALA A 169 40.26 7.88 31.75
CA ALA A 169 40.92 6.91 32.64
C ALA A 169 41.06 7.45 34.08
N ARG A 170 41.17 8.77 34.29
CA ARG A 170 41.20 9.36 35.63
C ARG A 170 39.86 9.27 36.37
N PHE A 171 38.74 9.08 35.66
CA PHE A 171 37.41 9.04 36.25
C PHE A 171 36.93 7.62 36.61
N ASN A 172 37.73 6.57 36.36
CA ASN A 172 37.40 5.16 36.65
C ASN A 172 35.96 4.76 36.27
N LEU A 173 35.47 5.28 35.13
CA LEU A 173 34.11 5.01 34.65
C LEU A 173 33.94 3.53 34.29
N ASP A 174 34.98 2.91 33.73
CA ASP A 174 34.96 1.52 33.31
C ASP A 174 34.75 0.57 34.50
N ASP A 175 35.36 0.84 35.66
CA ASP A 175 35.22 0.02 36.88
C ASP A 175 33.79 0.07 37.45
N ARG A 176 33.14 1.24 37.41
CA ARG A 176 31.78 1.42 37.92
C ARG A 176 30.73 0.77 37.02
N LEU A 177 30.92 0.81 35.70
CA LEU A 177 30.04 0.14 34.75
C LEU A 177 30.26 -1.38 34.75
N ALA A 178 31.51 -1.83 34.88
CA ALA A 178 31.84 -3.25 34.99
C ALA A 178 31.20 -3.89 36.23
N GLN A 179 31.20 -3.21 37.38
CA GLN A 179 30.55 -3.71 38.60
C GLN A 179 29.03 -3.86 38.47
N GLN A 180 28.35 -2.96 37.76
CA GLN A 180 26.90 -3.08 37.53
C GLN A 180 26.56 -4.17 36.51
N THR A 181 27.42 -4.40 35.52
CA THR A 181 27.19 -5.39 34.46
C THR A 181 27.58 -6.82 34.89
N ALA A 182 28.55 -6.95 35.81
CA ALA A 182 29.00 -8.22 36.37
C ALA A 182 27.92 -8.98 37.16
N THR A 183 26.84 -8.33 37.57
CA THR A 183 25.71 -9.00 38.26
C THR A 183 24.70 -9.66 37.31
N SER A 184 24.82 -9.47 35.98
CA SER A 184 23.80 -9.92 35.02
C SER A 184 24.30 -10.90 33.93
N SER A 185 25.59 -11.26 33.89
CA SER A 185 26.16 -12.04 32.78
C SER A 185 26.98 -13.25 33.24
N THR A 186 26.32 -14.41 33.32
CA THR A 186 26.92 -15.74 33.56
C THR A 186 27.55 -16.29 32.27
N ALA A 187 28.53 -15.60 31.68
CA ALA A 187 29.31 -16.13 30.55
C ALA A 187 30.76 -15.57 30.57
N PRO A 188 31.78 -16.41 30.31
CA PRO A 188 33.17 -15.96 30.26
C PRO A 188 33.41 -15.21 28.95
N GLN A 189 33.29 -13.89 28.97
CA GLN A 189 33.48 -13.03 27.81
C GLN A 189 34.90 -12.46 27.78
N GLN A 190 35.66 -12.84 26.74
CA GLN A 190 37.10 -12.63 26.62
C GLN A 190 37.55 -11.19 26.32
N ASN A 191 36.67 -10.18 26.34
CA ASN A 191 37.10 -8.79 26.20
C ASN A 191 36.16 -7.87 27.00
N PRO A 192 36.59 -7.28 28.14
CA PRO A 192 35.81 -6.23 28.77
C PRO A 192 35.73 -5.06 27.78
N PHE A 193 34.52 -4.65 27.41
CA PHE A 193 34.30 -3.46 26.59
C PHE A 193 34.84 -2.25 27.36
N MET A 194 36.06 -1.81 27.02
CA MET A 194 36.66 -0.60 27.58
C MET A 194 36.00 0.61 26.89
N LEU A 195 35.09 1.27 27.62
CA LEU A 195 34.28 2.36 27.09
C LEU A 195 35.17 3.56 26.77
N ASN A 196 36.21 3.78 27.59
CA ASN A 196 37.22 4.82 27.38
C ASN A 196 37.93 4.72 26.01
N GLU A 197 38.34 3.53 25.59
CA GLU A 197 39.05 3.29 24.34
C GLU A 197 38.10 3.37 23.15
N THR A 198 36.86 2.89 23.34
CA THR A 198 35.80 3.02 22.34
C THR A 198 35.49 4.49 22.07
N ILE A 199 35.30 5.31 23.11
CA ILE A 199 35.07 6.76 22.98
C ILE A 199 36.27 7.46 22.33
N GLY A 200 37.50 7.11 22.73
CA GLY A 200 38.71 7.66 22.13
C GLY A 200 38.86 7.34 20.65
N ASN A 201 38.54 6.10 20.25
CA ASN A 201 38.55 5.67 18.86
C ASN A 201 37.44 6.34 18.04
N VAL A 202 36.23 6.46 18.59
CA VAL A 202 35.11 7.17 17.95
C VAL A 202 35.47 8.63 17.71
N LEU A 203 36.05 9.32 18.70
CA LEU A 203 36.48 10.71 18.55
C LEU A 203 37.61 10.86 17.54
N TYR A 204 38.57 9.94 17.48
CA TYR A 204 39.61 9.93 16.45
C TYR A 204 39.00 9.91 15.05
N TRP A 205 38.07 8.97 14.80
CA TRP A 205 37.38 8.86 13.51
C TRP A 205 36.46 10.04 13.25
N PHE A 206 35.81 10.58 14.27
CA PHE A 206 34.96 11.76 14.16
C PHE A 206 35.76 13.01 13.76
N ILE A 207 36.93 13.22 14.36
CA ILE A 207 37.83 14.32 13.97
C ILE A 207 38.29 14.11 12.53
N PHE A 208 38.69 12.89 12.17
CA PHE A 208 39.05 12.58 10.79
C PHE A 208 37.90 12.90 9.82
N LEU A 209 36.66 12.49 10.16
CA LEU A 209 35.44 12.78 9.43
C LEU A 209 35.19 14.30 9.30
N LEU A 210 35.42 15.09 10.35
CA LEU A 210 35.28 16.55 10.33
C LEU A 210 36.30 17.23 9.39
N PHE A 211 37.47 16.62 9.19
CA PHE A 211 38.45 17.07 8.23
C PHE A 211 38.15 16.62 6.79
N VAL A 212 37.27 15.63 6.56
CA VAL A 212 36.92 15.17 5.21
C VAL A 212 36.37 16.30 4.34
N PRO A 213 35.38 17.13 4.75
CA PRO A 213 34.96 18.29 3.96
C PRO A 213 36.11 19.22 3.60
N LEU A 214 37.03 19.45 4.53
CA LEU A 214 38.20 20.31 4.34
C LEU A 214 39.15 19.73 3.28
N VAL A 215 39.39 18.42 3.32
CA VAL A 215 40.19 17.67 2.35
C VAL A 215 39.51 17.67 0.97
N LEU A 216 38.19 17.43 0.91
CA LEU A 216 37.41 17.47 -0.32
C LEU A 216 37.36 18.88 -0.93
N SER A 217 37.30 19.91 -0.09
CA SER A 217 37.40 21.31 -0.50
C SER A 217 38.77 21.60 -1.09
N ALA A 218 39.86 21.11 -0.48
CA ALA A 218 41.22 21.27 -1.03
C ALA A 218 41.38 20.55 -2.38
N LEU A 219 40.72 19.40 -2.57
CA LEU A 219 40.66 18.69 -3.85
C LEU A 219 39.74 19.38 -4.89
N ASN A 220 38.99 20.41 -4.49
CA ASN A 220 37.99 21.11 -5.29
C ASN A 220 36.93 20.15 -5.86
N LEU A 221 36.37 19.30 -4.98
CA LEU A 221 35.32 18.33 -5.29
C LEU A 221 33.96 18.75 -4.67
N PRO A 222 33.34 19.87 -5.11
CA PRO A 222 32.14 20.42 -4.48
C PRO A 222 30.94 19.45 -4.50
N GLY A 223 30.85 18.59 -5.52
CA GLY A 223 29.79 17.58 -5.62
C GLY A 223 29.86 16.48 -4.55
N LEU A 224 31.04 16.23 -3.97
CA LEU A 224 31.21 15.25 -2.89
C LEU A 224 31.15 15.89 -1.51
N LEU A 225 31.39 17.20 -1.42
CA LEU A 225 31.42 17.94 -0.17
C LEU A 225 30.01 18.13 0.41
N THR A 226 29.02 18.47 -0.42
CA THR A 226 27.66 18.81 0.07
C THR A 226 26.96 17.66 0.80
N PRO A 227 26.97 16.39 0.35
CA PRO A 227 26.33 15.31 1.08
C PRO A 227 27.09 14.96 2.36
N VAL A 228 28.42 15.05 2.35
CA VAL A 228 29.25 14.76 3.53
C VAL A 228 29.05 15.83 4.61
N GLU A 229 29.00 17.11 4.23
CA GLU A 229 28.66 18.20 5.16
C GLU A 229 27.25 18.04 5.74
N ALA A 230 26.27 17.66 4.91
CA ALA A 230 24.90 17.39 5.39
C ALA A 230 24.88 16.28 6.44
N LEU A 231 25.61 15.18 6.23
CA LEU A 231 25.73 14.08 7.20
C LEU A 231 26.40 14.53 8.50
N ILE A 232 27.46 15.34 8.43
CA ILE A 232 28.13 15.88 9.62
C ILE A 232 27.18 16.80 10.39
N ASN A 233 26.50 17.71 9.69
CA ASN A 233 25.53 18.62 10.31
C ASN A 233 24.37 17.85 10.95
N GLN A 234 23.85 16.82 10.27
CA GLN A 234 22.79 15.97 10.80
C GLN A 234 23.27 15.19 12.04
N PHE A 235 24.49 14.66 12.03
CA PHE A 235 25.08 13.98 13.19
C PHE A 235 25.26 14.93 14.38
N LEU A 236 25.74 16.16 14.15
CA LEU A 236 25.87 17.18 15.18
C LEU A 236 24.52 17.58 15.78
N GLN A 237 23.49 17.73 14.96
CA GLN A 237 22.12 18.02 15.41
C GLN A 237 21.47 16.82 16.11
N ALA A 238 21.87 15.59 15.78
CA ALA A 238 21.37 14.39 16.44
C ALA A 238 21.77 14.34 17.92
N ILE A 239 22.92 14.91 18.31
CA ILE A 239 23.38 14.86 19.71
C ILE A 239 22.38 15.54 20.67
N PRO A 240 21.99 16.83 20.48
CA PRO A 240 20.95 17.45 21.31
C PRO A 240 19.61 16.72 21.26
N ARG A 241 19.20 16.25 20.08
CA ARG A 241 17.93 15.55 19.86
C ARG A 241 17.85 14.22 20.62
N ILE A 242 18.92 13.43 20.57
CA ILE A 242 19.04 12.17 21.32
C ILE A 242 18.93 12.40 22.82
N VAL A 243 19.58 13.45 23.34
CA VAL A 243 19.48 13.80 24.77
C VAL A 243 18.05 14.20 25.12
N THR A 244 17.44 15.08 24.34
CA THR A 244 16.08 15.58 24.58
C THR A 244 15.06 14.45 24.53
N ALA A 245 15.13 13.58 23.54
CA ALA A 245 14.27 12.42 23.44
C ALA A 245 14.49 11.39 24.55
N SER A 246 15.73 11.16 24.97
CA SER A 246 16.01 10.27 26.11
C SER A 246 15.34 10.78 27.39
N ILE A 247 15.34 12.10 27.61
CA ILE A 247 14.62 12.73 28.70
C ILE A 247 13.09 12.52 28.55
N ILE A 248 12.54 12.71 27.35
CA ILE A 248 11.11 12.50 27.08
C ILE A 248 10.70 11.05 27.35
N ILE A 249 11.48 10.06 26.88
CA ILE A 249 11.21 8.63 27.12
C ILE A 249 11.26 8.32 28.61
N ALA A 250 12.29 8.79 29.32
CA ALA A 250 12.45 8.56 30.76
C ALA A 250 11.28 9.17 31.54
N ALA A 251 10.89 10.41 31.22
CA ALA A 251 9.75 11.08 31.82
C ALA A 251 8.44 10.35 31.53
N GLY A 252 8.18 10.00 30.28
CA GLY A 252 6.98 9.29 29.86
C GLY A 252 6.83 7.91 30.50
N TRP A 253 7.92 7.14 30.56
CA TRP A 253 7.98 5.85 31.24
C TRP A 253 7.70 5.99 32.74
N PHE A 254 8.31 6.99 33.39
CA PHE A 254 8.11 7.25 34.81
C PHE A 254 6.65 7.60 35.11
N VAL A 255 6.07 8.53 34.34
CA VAL A 255 4.64 8.92 34.46
C VAL A 255 3.73 7.72 34.21
N ALA A 256 3.95 6.96 33.15
CA ALA A 256 3.14 5.78 32.83
C ALA A 256 3.16 4.75 33.98
N ARG A 257 4.34 4.53 34.59
CA ARG A 257 4.50 3.58 35.71
C ARG A 257 3.75 4.03 36.96
N ILE A 258 3.80 5.33 37.29
CA ILE A 258 3.04 5.90 38.40
C ILE A 258 1.54 5.75 38.16
N VAL A 259 1.05 6.17 36.99
CA VAL A 259 -0.39 6.15 36.68
C VAL A 259 -0.92 4.71 36.65
N ARG A 260 -0.17 3.75 36.08
CA ARG A 260 -0.50 2.32 36.16
C ARG A 260 -0.73 1.86 37.60
N GLY A 261 0.20 2.19 38.49
CA GLY A 261 0.11 1.83 39.91
C GLY A 261 -1.14 2.42 40.56
N ILE A 262 -1.41 3.70 40.32
CA ILE A 262 -2.60 4.40 40.85
C ILE A 262 -3.88 3.74 40.35
N VAL A 263 -4.04 3.57 39.02
CA VAL A 263 -5.25 2.98 38.41
C VAL A 263 -5.47 1.55 38.88
N THR A 264 -4.42 0.73 38.91
CA THR A 264 -4.51 -0.67 39.35
C THR A 264 -4.94 -0.76 40.81
N ASN A 265 -4.38 0.08 41.69
CA ASN A 265 -4.71 0.08 43.11
C ASN A 265 -6.13 0.60 43.37
N LEU A 266 -6.57 1.63 42.64
CA LEU A 266 -7.93 2.16 42.74
C LEU A 266 -8.97 1.12 42.29
N LEU A 267 -8.74 0.44 41.16
CA LEU A 267 -9.67 -0.56 40.64
C LEU A 267 -9.79 -1.79 41.56
N LYS A 268 -8.66 -2.23 42.14
CA LYS A 268 -8.63 -3.26 43.18
C LYS A 268 -9.45 -2.85 44.40
N ALA A 269 -9.31 -1.60 44.85
CA ALA A 269 -10.07 -1.08 45.99
C ALA A 269 -11.60 -1.04 45.71
N THR A 270 -12.01 -0.78 44.47
CA THR A 270 -13.42 -0.77 44.07
C THR A 270 -14.04 -2.15 43.78
N ARG A 271 -13.29 -3.26 43.98
CA ARG A 271 -13.70 -4.63 43.61
C ARG A 271 -14.09 -4.80 42.14
N ALA A 272 -13.46 -4.05 41.23
CA ALA A 272 -13.72 -4.17 39.79
C ALA A 272 -13.43 -5.60 39.29
N ASP A 273 -12.50 -6.31 39.95
CA ASP A 273 -12.15 -7.70 39.65
C ASP A 273 -13.34 -8.67 39.79
N GLN A 274 -14.32 -8.40 40.65
CA GLN A 274 -15.50 -9.25 40.84
C GLN A 274 -16.53 -9.13 39.73
N VAL A 275 -16.49 -8.03 38.95
CA VAL A 275 -17.38 -7.85 37.80
C VAL A 275 -16.86 -8.64 36.61
N GLY A 276 -15.53 -8.68 36.41
CA GLY A 276 -14.89 -9.46 35.35
C GLY A 276 -15.14 -10.97 35.47
N THR A 277 -15.23 -11.50 36.70
CA THR A 277 -15.56 -12.92 36.92
C THR A 277 -17.00 -13.27 36.52
N LYS A 278 -17.95 -12.35 36.71
CA LYS A 278 -19.35 -12.55 36.27
C LYS A 278 -19.54 -12.51 34.75
N VAL A 279 -18.61 -11.88 34.04
CA VAL A 279 -18.62 -11.77 32.57
C VAL A 279 -17.82 -12.92 31.92
N GLY A 280 -17.30 -13.86 32.71
CA GLY A 280 -16.61 -15.06 32.20
C GLY A 280 -15.15 -14.84 31.77
N LEU A 281 -14.58 -13.65 32.00
CA LEU A 281 -13.17 -13.35 31.66
C LEU A 281 -12.15 -14.07 32.56
N ALA A 282 -12.61 -14.70 33.65
CA ALA A 282 -11.74 -15.40 34.59
C ALA A 282 -11.50 -16.88 34.23
N ALA A 283 -12.12 -17.40 33.18
CA ALA A 283 -12.08 -18.84 32.85
C ALA A 283 -10.90 -19.26 31.95
N ALA A 284 -9.98 -18.35 31.58
CA ALA A 284 -9.07 -18.58 30.46
C ALA A 284 -7.58 -18.83 30.78
N GLU A 285 -7.09 -18.78 32.03
CA GLU A 285 -5.68 -19.19 32.32
C GLU A 285 -5.40 -19.42 33.83
N GLU A 286 -4.53 -20.38 34.15
CA GLU A 286 -4.10 -20.74 35.52
C GLU A 286 -3.31 -19.63 36.24
N ASP A 287 -2.90 -18.56 35.54
CA ASP A 287 -2.15 -17.41 36.06
C ASP A 287 -2.96 -16.09 35.91
N GLY A 288 -4.25 -16.18 36.25
CA GLY A 288 -5.31 -15.22 35.92
C GLY A 288 -4.95 -13.73 36.14
N VAL A 289 -4.76 -13.02 35.04
CA VAL A 289 -4.54 -11.57 35.05
C VAL A 289 -5.81 -10.87 35.57
N SER A 290 -5.74 -10.30 36.79
CA SER A 290 -6.84 -9.50 37.35
C SER A 290 -7.26 -8.38 36.40
N LEU A 291 -8.57 -8.14 36.26
CA LEU A 291 -9.14 -7.07 35.41
C LEU A 291 -8.48 -5.71 35.71
N SER A 292 -8.23 -5.43 36.99
CA SER A 292 -7.54 -4.23 37.46
C SER A 292 -6.11 -4.12 36.92
N GLY A 293 -5.38 -5.23 36.86
CA GLY A 293 -4.01 -5.27 36.32
C GLY A 293 -3.98 -5.12 34.80
N LEU A 294 -4.99 -5.67 34.10
CA LEU A 294 -5.13 -5.52 32.66
C LEU A 294 -5.44 -4.07 32.29
N VAL A 295 -6.43 -3.45 32.95
CA VAL A 295 -6.76 -2.02 32.75
C VAL A 295 -5.56 -1.14 33.09
N GLY A 296 -4.85 -1.40 34.19
CA GLY A 296 -3.64 -0.67 34.53
C GLY A 296 -2.55 -0.78 33.47
N THR A 297 -2.38 -1.96 32.86
CA THR A 297 -1.42 -2.18 31.78
C THR A 297 -1.86 -1.49 30.48
N VAL A 298 -3.16 -1.47 30.17
CA VAL A 298 -3.69 -0.69 29.05
C VAL A 298 -3.41 0.80 29.23
N VAL A 299 -3.67 1.35 30.42
CA VAL A 299 -3.37 2.76 30.73
C VAL A 299 -1.87 3.05 30.64
N TYR A 300 -1.01 2.14 31.12
CA TYR A 300 0.44 2.24 30.96
C TYR A 300 0.84 2.38 29.50
N VAL A 301 0.35 1.48 28.64
CA VAL A 301 0.65 1.51 27.19
C VAL A 301 0.09 2.77 26.55
N LEU A 302 -1.11 3.21 26.94
CA LEU A 302 -1.77 4.41 26.41
C LEU A 302 -1.00 5.70 26.72
N ILE A 303 -0.26 5.75 27.83
CA ILE A 303 0.61 6.89 28.18
C ILE A 303 1.99 6.75 27.56
N LEU A 304 2.53 5.52 27.52
CA LEU A 304 3.86 5.24 27.00
C LEU A 304 3.95 5.46 25.50
N ILE A 305 2.95 5.07 24.71
CA ILE A 305 2.95 5.22 23.25
C ILE A 305 3.07 6.71 22.84
N PRO A 306 2.23 7.64 23.32
CA PRO A 306 2.39 9.06 23.02
C PRO A 306 3.75 9.61 23.44
N ALA A 307 4.29 9.18 24.58
CA ALA A 307 5.61 9.62 25.02
C ALA A 307 6.74 9.08 24.12
N ALA A 308 6.65 7.82 23.68
CA ALA A 308 7.58 7.24 22.73
C ALA A 308 7.51 7.96 21.38
N VAL A 309 6.30 8.27 20.90
CA VAL A 309 6.08 9.04 19.67
C VAL A 309 6.66 10.45 19.79
N ALA A 310 6.44 11.14 20.92
CA ALA A 310 7.02 12.46 21.17
C ALA A 310 8.56 12.42 21.16
N ALA A 311 9.17 11.37 21.71
CA ALA A 311 10.61 11.18 21.67
C ALA A 311 11.15 10.85 20.27
N LEU A 312 10.44 10.03 19.50
CA LEU A 312 10.80 9.72 18.11
C LEU A 312 10.70 10.96 17.21
N ASN A 313 9.70 11.81 17.46
CA ASN A 313 9.55 13.10 16.79
C ASN A 313 10.72 14.04 17.11
N GLU A 314 11.17 14.08 18.37
CA GLU A 314 12.36 14.84 18.76
C GLU A 314 13.64 14.30 18.11
N LEU A 315 13.73 12.99 17.87
CA LEU A 315 14.80 12.37 17.08
C LEU A 315 14.75 12.73 15.58
N ASP A 316 13.69 13.39 15.10
CA ASP A 316 13.46 13.76 13.70
C ASP A 316 13.40 12.52 12.77
N ILE A 317 12.80 11.44 13.26
CA ILE A 317 12.57 10.22 12.48
C ILE A 317 11.13 10.22 11.98
N ASP A 318 10.79 11.21 11.14
CA ASP A 318 9.45 11.43 10.58
C ASP A 318 8.87 10.20 9.87
N ALA A 319 9.73 9.39 9.27
CA ALA A 319 9.35 8.14 8.61
C ALA A 319 8.67 7.14 9.56
N ILE A 320 8.93 7.23 10.87
CA ILE A 320 8.38 6.32 11.88
C ILE A 320 7.35 7.06 12.76
N SER A 321 7.65 8.28 13.21
CA SER A 321 6.75 9.04 14.08
C SER A 321 5.45 9.44 13.36
N GLY A 322 5.50 9.80 12.08
CA GLY A 322 4.33 10.26 11.31
C GLY A 322 3.20 9.21 11.25
N PRO A 323 3.43 8.00 10.73
CA PRO A 323 2.42 6.96 10.72
C PRO A 323 1.92 6.58 12.13
N ALA A 324 2.78 6.61 13.14
CA ALA A 324 2.41 6.28 14.51
C ALA A 324 1.46 7.33 15.13
N ILE A 325 1.69 8.63 14.89
CA ILE A 325 0.80 9.72 15.31
C ILE A 325 -0.58 9.54 14.70
N LEU A 326 -0.64 9.29 13.38
CA LEU A 326 -1.91 9.07 12.67
C LEU A 326 -2.68 7.85 13.21
N MET A 327 -1.99 6.80 13.65
CA MET A 327 -2.65 5.64 14.28
C MET A 327 -3.19 5.99 15.67
N LEU A 328 -2.43 6.74 16.48
CA LEU A 328 -2.89 7.20 17.79
C LEU A 328 -4.13 8.09 17.65
N GLU A 329 -4.11 9.06 16.74
CA GLU A 329 -5.25 9.95 16.46
C GLU A 329 -6.48 9.14 16.03
N ARG A 330 -6.32 8.14 15.16
CA ARG A 330 -7.42 7.24 14.77
C ARG A 330 -7.98 6.46 15.96
N ILE A 331 -7.12 5.94 16.84
CA ILE A 331 -7.56 5.22 18.03
C ILE A 331 -8.32 6.14 18.98
N LEU A 332 -7.82 7.35 19.24
CA LEU A 332 -8.48 8.33 20.10
C LEU A 332 -9.82 8.81 19.51
N ALA A 333 -9.87 9.06 18.21
CA ALA A 333 -11.10 9.44 17.50
C ALA A 333 -12.13 8.30 17.45
N ALA A 334 -11.68 7.04 17.45
CA ALA A 334 -12.57 5.88 17.46
C ALA A 334 -13.30 5.73 18.81
N VAL A 335 -12.74 6.17 19.94
CA VAL A 335 -13.37 5.98 21.26
C VAL A 335 -14.76 6.64 21.34
N PRO A 336 -14.95 7.93 21.00
CA PRO A 336 -16.28 8.54 20.95
C PRO A 336 -17.21 7.89 19.91
N GLN A 337 -16.67 7.51 18.75
CA GLN A 337 -17.44 6.91 17.66
C GLN A 337 -18.00 5.54 18.05
N VAL A 338 -17.20 4.69 18.69
CA VAL A 338 -17.62 3.37 19.17
C VAL A 338 -18.71 3.49 20.21
N LEU A 339 -18.59 4.43 21.15
CA LEU A 339 -19.62 4.66 22.15
C LEU A 339 -20.93 5.16 21.52
N THR A 340 -20.84 6.09 20.58
CA THR A 340 -22.01 6.63 19.86
C THR A 340 -22.68 5.55 19.01
N ALA A 341 -21.90 4.76 18.26
CA ALA A 341 -22.40 3.66 17.44
C ALA A 341 -23.07 2.57 18.30
N GLY A 342 -22.49 2.24 19.45
CA GLY A 342 -23.08 1.32 20.42
C GLY A 342 -24.42 1.82 20.97
N LEU A 343 -24.50 3.10 21.32
CA LEU A 343 -25.73 3.73 21.79
C LEU A 343 -26.82 3.69 20.71
N VAL A 344 -26.48 4.00 19.46
CA VAL A 344 -27.39 3.91 18.32
C VAL A 344 -27.90 2.48 18.14
N LEU A 345 -27.03 1.47 18.21
CA LEU A 345 -27.44 0.06 18.10
C LEU A 345 -28.42 -0.35 19.20
N VAL A 346 -28.15 0.04 20.46
CA VAL A 346 -29.05 -0.22 21.59
C VAL A 346 -30.39 0.46 21.38
N PHE A 347 -30.39 1.70 20.89
CA PHE A 347 -31.62 2.43 20.56
C PHE A 347 -32.45 1.72 19.49
N PHE A 348 -31.85 1.33 18.36
CA PHE A 348 -32.56 0.61 17.30
C PHE A 348 -33.03 -0.78 17.75
N TYR A 349 -32.29 -1.47 18.61
CA TYR A 349 -32.74 -2.74 19.19
C TYR A 349 -33.97 -2.55 20.09
N ALA A 350 -33.96 -1.53 20.96
CA ALA A 350 -35.09 -1.22 21.83
C ALA A 350 -36.34 -0.83 21.02
N VAL A 351 -36.19 0.07 20.04
CA VAL A 351 -37.27 0.46 19.12
C VAL A 351 -37.74 -0.72 18.30
N GLY A 352 -36.82 -1.50 17.74
CA GLY A 352 -37.12 -2.68 16.92
C GLY A 352 -37.90 -3.75 17.69
N ARG A 353 -37.54 -3.97 18.96
CA ARG A 353 -38.29 -4.87 19.86
C ARG A 353 -39.69 -4.37 20.12
N PHE A 354 -39.85 -3.09 20.46
CA PHE A 354 -41.16 -2.50 20.69
C PHE A 354 -42.05 -2.58 19.44
N VAL A 355 -41.50 -2.22 18.27
CA VAL A 355 -42.21 -2.29 16.99
C VAL A 355 -42.56 -3.72 16.63
N ALA A 356 -41.68 -4.69 16.87
CA ALA A 356 -41.94 -6.10 16.60
C ALA A 356 -43.07 -6.65 17.47
N GLU A 357 -43.07 -6.35 18.78
CA GLU A 357 -44.12 -6.76 19.71
C GLU A 357 -45.48 -6.12 19.32
N LEU A 358 -45.49 -4.84 18.98
CA LEU A 358 -46.68 -4.17 18.46
C LEU A 358 -47.17 -4.80 17.16
N LEU A 359 -46.26 -5.06 16.22
CA LEU A 359 -46.59 -5.65 14.92
C LEU A 359 -47.18 -7.04 15.11
N THR A 360 -46.55 -7.90 15.91
CA THR A 360 -47.08 -9.24 16.24
C THR A 360 -48.48 -9.15 16.82
N ASN A 361 -48.71 -8.27 17.80
CA ASN A 361 -50.01 -8.11 18.45
C ASN A 361 -51.09 -7.60 17.49
N VAL A 362 -50.76 -6.61 16.66
CA VAL A 362 -51.69 -6.09 15.64
C VAL A 362 -52.00 -7.15 14.60
N LEU A 363 -50.99 -7.86 14.07
CA LEU A 363 -51.21 -8.93 13.08
C LEU A 363 -52.04 -10.07 13.68
N ARG A 364 -51.77 -10.48 14.92
CA ARG A 364 -52.57 -11.48 15.62
C ARG A 364 -54.01 -11.02 15.81
N SER A 365 -54.24 -9.74 16.16
CA SER A 365 -55.60 -9.18 16.35
C SER A 365 -56.44 -9.18 15.06
N VAL A 366 -55.81 -9.03 13.90
CA VAL A 366 -56.46 -9.11 12.58
C VAL A 366 -56.68 -10.57 12.12
N GLY A 367 -56.13 -11.54 12.85
CA GLY A 367 -56.21 -12.96 12.51
C GLY A 367 -55.17 -13.41 11.48
N PHE A 368 -54.03 -12.71 11.39
CA PHE A 368 -52.95 -13.03 10.45
C PHE A 368 -52.36 -14.43 10.66
N ASP A 369 -52.50 -15.02 11.84
CA ASP A 369 -52.06 -16.40 12.11
C ASP A 369 -52.77 -17.43 11.22
N ASN A 370 -53.97 -17.10 10.73
CA ASN A 370 -54.72 -17.92 9.79
C ASN A 370 -54.37 -17.67 8.32
N ILE A 371 -53.43 -16.77 8.00
CA ILE A 371 -53.14 -16.41 6.60
C ILE A 371 -52.69 -17.61 5.77
N LEU A 372 -51.94 -18.54 6.36
CA LEU A 372 -51.47 -19.76 5.68
C LEU A 372 -52.62 -20.68 5.27
N SER A 373 -53.69 -20.76 6.07
CA SER A 373 -54.88 -21.55 5.73
C SER A 373 -55.67 -20.89 4.60
N ILE A 374 -55.78 -19.56 4.59
CA ILE A 374 -56.40 -18.77 3.51
C ILE A 374 -55.62 -18.92 2.19
N LEU A 375 -54.29 -18.99 2.26
CA LEU A 375 -53.39 -19.25 1.13
C LEU A 375 -53.42 -20.71 0.64
N GLY A 376 -54.21 -21.58 1.28
CA GLY A 376 -54.39 -22.97 0.86
C GLY A 376 -53.23 -23.89 1.24
N LEU A 377 -52.51 -23.54 2.31
CA LEU A 377 -51.41 -24.31 2.90
C LEU A 377 -51.73 -24.70 4.36
N PRO A 378 -52.82 -25.44 4.64
CA PRO A 378 -53.26 -25.74 6.00
C PRO A 378 -52.30 -26.68 6.75
N GLU A 379 -51.55 -27.54 6.05
CA GLU A 379 -50.59 -28.46 6.68
C GLU A 379 -49.38 -27.74 7.30
N LEU A 380 -49.15 -26.47 6.94
CA LEU A 380 -48.10 -25.62 7.50
C LEU A 380 -48.63 -24.68 8.59
N SER A 381 -49.94 -24.73 8.90
CA SER A 381 -50.54 -23.91 9.95
C SER A 381 -50.42 -24.60 11.32
N VAL A 382 -49.99 -23.83 12.31
CA VAL A 382 -49.80 -24.29 13.68
C VAL A 382 -51.18 -24.40 14.35
N PRO A 383 -51.52 -25.50 15.04
CA PRO A 383 -52.72 -25.55 15.86
C PRO A 383 -52.59 -24.51 16.98
N THR A 384 -53.49 -23.52 16.99
CA THR A 384 -53.52 -22.43 17.98
C THR A 384 -53.72 -22.93 19.43
N ASP A 385 -54.15 -24.18 19.61
CA ASP A 385 -54.48 -24.79 20.91
C ASP A 385 -53.54 -25.94 21.31
N ALA A 386 -52.22 -25.71 21.30
CA ALA A 386 -51.32 -26.59 22.05
C ALA A 386 -51.43 -26.25 23.55
N GLN A 387 -52.40 -26.86 24.24
CA GLN A 387 -52.43 -26.85 25.70
C GLN A 387 -51.08 -27.37 26.23
N PRO A 388 -50.50 -26.78 27.29
CA PRO A 388 -49.28 -27.32 27.88
C PRO A 388 -49.56 -28.76 28.30
N ALA A 389 -48.87 -29.72 27.68
CA ALA A 389 -48.94 -31.10 28.12
C ALA A 389 -48.42 -31.14 29.57
N LEU A 390 -49.28 -31.53 30.50
CA LEU A 390 -48.89 -31.77 31.88
C LEU A 390 -48.36 -33.20 31.98
N ASN A 391 -47.25 -33.37 32.68
CA ASN A 391 -46.75 -34.69 33.03
C ASN A 391 -47.72 -35.41 33.96
N ALA A 392 -47.55 -36.73 34.11
CA ALA A 392 -48.29 -37.54 35.07
C ALA A 392 -48.19 -37.03 36.53
N GLU A 393 -47.27 -36.10 36.81
CA GLU A 393 -47.01 -35.46 38.11
C GLU A 393 -47.56 -34.02 38.21
N GLY A 394 -48.26 -33.51 37.18
CA GLY A 394 -48.88 -32.18 37.20
C GLY A 394 -47.91 -31.01 37.02
N GLU A 395 -46.65 -31.28 36.69
CA GLU A 395 -45.68 -30.25 36.28
C GLU A 395 -45.79 -29.99 34.77
N PRO A 396 -45.65 -28.73 34.32
CA PRO A 396 -45.63 -28.41 32.89
C PRO A 396 -44.43 -29.10 32.24
N GLU A 397 -44.70 -30.05 31.33
CA GLU A 397 -43.66 -30.68 30.52
C GLU A 397 -43.11 -29.60 29.60
N VAL A 398 -41.88 -29.13 29.84
CA VAL A 398 -41.13 -28.33 28.86
C VAL A 398 -40.73 -29.30 27.75
N ARG A 399 -41.70 -29.68 26.92
CA ARG A 399 -41.39 -30.14 25.59
C ARG A 399 -40.73 -28.94 24.92
N VAL A 400 -39.44 -29.09 24.60
CA VAL A 400 -38.78 -28.32 23.56
C VAL A 400 -39.43 -28.73 22.24
N ASN A 401 -40.72 -28.47 22.11
CA ASN A 401 -41.38 -28.50 20.84
C ASN A 401 -40.70 -27.37 20.08
N ASP A 402 -40.11 -27.72 18.93
CA ASP A 402 -39.93 -26.81 17.81
C ASP A 402 -41.30 -26.20 17.49
N ALA A 403 -41.71 -25.25 18.33
CA ALA A 403 -42.95 -24.53 18.24
C ALA A 403 -42.80 -23.71 16.99
N MET A 404 -43.27 -24.30 15.90
CA MET A 404 -43.43 -23.69 14.60
C MET A 404 -44.00 -22.29 14.88
N ARG A 405 -43.17 -21.27 14.69
CA ARG A 405 -43.49 -19.91 15.14
C ARG A 405 -44.72 -19.43 14.38
N SER A 406 -45.66 -18.77 15.06
CA SER A 406 -46.85 -18.27 14.37
C SER A 406 -46.46 -17.27 13.27
N PRO A 407 -47.22 -17.16 12.16
CA PRO A 407 -46.91 -16.21 11.10
C PRO A 407 -46.79 -14.76 11.59
N SER A 408 -47.58 -14.36 12.59
CA SER A 408 -47.45 -13.05 13.23
C SER A 408 -46.12 -12.88 13.97
N ASP A 409 -45.65 -13.89 14.71
CA ASP A 409 -44.36 -13.87 15.40
C ASP A 409 -43.18 -13.79 14.41
N ILE A 410 -43.28 -14.49 13.27
CA ILE A 410 -42.26 -14.43 12.20
C ILE A 410 -42.22 -13.02 11.60
N ALA A 411 -43.37 -12.41 11.32
CA ALA A 411 -43.44 -11.04 10.80
C ALA A 411 -42.83 -10.03 11.79
N GLY A 412 -43.12 -10.18 13.09
CA GLY A 412 -42.49 -9.38 14.15
C GLY A 412 -40.96 -9.55 14.20
N LEU A 413 -40.46 -10.80 14.13
CA LEU A 413 -39.02 -11.07 14.09
C LEU A 413 -38.35 -10.45 12.86
N VAL A 414 -38.95 -10.57 11.68
CA VAL A 414 -38.43 -9.97 10.44
C VAL A 414 -38.37 -8.45 10.56
N ALA A 415 -39.38 -7.82 11.16
CA ALA A 415 -39.37 -6.39 11.42
C ALA A 415 -38.27 -5.99 12.42
N LEU A 416 -38.07 -6.75 13.50
CA LEU A 416 -36.98 -6.54 14.45
C LEU A 416 -35.62 -6.61 13.76
N VAL A 417 -35.36 -7.67 13.00
CA VAL A 417 -34.11 -7.87 12.27
C VAL A 417 -33.90 -6.74 11.26
N GLY A 418 -34.94 -6.33 10.53
CA GLY A 418 -34.85 -5.21 9.58
C GLY A 418 -34.50 -3.89 10.25
N ILE A 419 -35.14 -3.55 11.37
CA ILE A 419 -34.88 -2.32 12.14
C ILE A 419 -33.48 -2.34 12.73
N VAL A 420 -33.04 -3.47 13.30
CA VAL A 420 -31.68 -3.63 13.85
C VAL A 420 -30.63 -3.54 12.74
N LEU A 421 -30.84 -4.16 11.57
CA LEU A 421 -29.94 -4.04 10.44
C LEU A 421 -29.86 -2.60 9.90
N PHE A 422 -30.97 -1.86 9.91
CA PHE A 422 -30.96 -0.43 9.59
C PHE A 422 -30.13 0.36 10.60
N GLY A 423 -30.32 0.10 11.89
CA GLY A 423 -29.48 0.67 12.96
C GLY A 423 -28.01 0.29 12.82
N ALA A 424 -27.69 -0.92 12.34
CA ALA A 424 -26.33 -1.35 12.06
C ALA A 424 -25.69 -0.56 10.92
N VAL A 425 -26.44 -0.14 9.89
CA VAL A 425 -25.95 0.80 8.86
C VAL A 425 -25.54 2.12 9.51
N THR A 426 -26.43 2.73 10.29
CA THR A 426 -26.12 3.99 10.98
C THR A 426 -24.93 3.86 11.94
N ALA A 427 -24.85 2.75 12.69
CA ALA A 427 -23.74 2.49 13.60
C ALA A 427 -22.40 2.31 12.85
N THR A 428 -22.40 1.58 11.73
CA THR A 428 -21.18 1.37 10.91
C THR A 428 -20.73 2.63 10.18
N GLU A 429 -21.66 3.51 9.81
CA GLU A 429 -21.37 4.84 9.25
C GLU A 429 -20.73 5.77 10.29
N ILE A 430 -21.22 5.76 11.54
CA ILE A 430 -20.61 6.49 12.67
C ILE A 430 -19.19 6.00 12.97
N LEU A 431 -18.97 4.68 12.87
CA LEU A 431 -17.63 4.08 12.98
C LEU A 431 -16.71 4.36 11.78
N GLN A 432 -17.23 4.99 10.72
CA GLN A 432 -16.53 5.26 9.47
C GLN A 432 -16.00 4.01 8.75
N PHE A 433 -16.64 2.85 8.95
CA PHE A 433 -16.31 1.63 8.23
C PHE A 433 -17.14 1.52 6.95
N ALA A 434 -16.71 2.24 5.90
CA ALA A 434 -17.41 2.30 4.61
C ALA A 434 -17.68 0.92 3.99
N THR A 435 -16.70 0.00 4.06
CA THR A 435 -16.85 -1.36 3.52
C THR A 435 -17.92 -2.15 4.27
N LEU A 436 -17.94 -2.09 5.60
CA LEU A 436 -18.96 -2.78 6.39
C LEU A 436 -20.34 -2.18 6.14
N THR A 437 -20.43 -0.86 6.07
CA THR A 437 -21.67 -0.14 5.74
C THR A 437 -22.24 -0.61 4.41
N ASN A 438 -21.41 -0.71 3.37
CA ASN A 438 -21.81 -1.19 2.05
C ASN A 438 -22.30 -2.65 2.08
N ILE A 439 -21.65 -3.51 2.87
CA ILE A 439 -22.06 -4.91 3.04
C ILE A 439 -23.43 -4.97 3.72
N VAL A 440 -23.63 -4.26 4.83
CA VAL A 440 -24.93 -4.25 5.53
C VAL A 440 -26.03 -3.68 4.64
N GLN A 441 -25.77 -2.61 3.89
CA GLN A 441 -26.71 -2.05 2.91
C GLN A 441 -27.01 -3.02 1.76
N ALA A 442 -26.04 -3.80 1.31
CA ALA A 442 -26.27 -4.84 0.31
C ALA A 442 -27.19 -5.93 0.86
N ILE A 443 -26.97 -6.39 2.10
CA ILE A 443 -27.84 -7.34 2.79
C ILE A 443 -29.27 -6.77 2.90
N LEU A 444 -29.43 -5.53 3.35
CA LEU A 444 -30.75 -4.88 3.44
C LEU A 444 -31.47 -4.80 2.10
N ARG A 445 -30.75 -4.47 1.01
CA ARG A 445 -31.33 -4.45 -0.34
C ARG A 445 -31.78 -5.85 -0.79
N ILE A 446 -30.99 -6.88 -0.50
CA ILE A 446 -31.36 -8.27 -0.79
C ILE A 446 -32.59 -8.66 0.04
N SER A 447 -32.60 -8.37 1.34
CA SER A 447 -33.75 -8.63 2.22
C SER A 447 -35.02 -7.93 1.72
N ALA A 448 -34.92 -6.67 1.27
CA ALA A 448 -36.05 -5.94 0.70
C ALA A 448 -36.59 -6.58 -0.60
N ARG A 449 -35.69 -7.02 -1.50
CA ARG A 449 -36.08 -7.75 -2.72
C ARG A 449 -36.75 -9.07 -2.38
N VAL A 450 -36.16 -9.86 -1.48
CA VAL A 450 -36.72 -11.13 -1.01
C VAL A 450 -38.11 -10.91 -0.41
N PHE A 451 -38.26 -9.93 0.48
CA PHE A 451 -39.56 -9.58 1.08
C PHE A 451 -40.59 -9.22 0.00
N SER A 452 -40.24 -8.37 -0.97
CA SER A 452 -41.15 -8.00 -2.06
C SER A 452 -41.55 -9.21 -2.93
N GLY A 453 -40.64 -10.14 -3.19
CA GLY A 453 -40.95 -11.38 -3.91
C GLY A 453 -41.85 -12.33 -3.14
N VAL A 454 -41.63 -12.48 -1.82
CA VAL A 454 -42.54 -13.26 -0.94
C VAL A 454 -43.94 -12.63 -0.94
N LEU A 455 -44.03 -11.30 -0.87
CA LEU A 455 -45.29 -10.58 -0.89
C LEU A 455 -46.06 -10.80 -2.20
N VAL A 456 -45.40 -10.63 -3.35
CA VAL A 456 -45.98 -10.90 -4.68
C VAL A 456 -46.46 -12.34 -4.77
N PHE A 457 -45.64 -13.28 -4.29
CA PHE A 457 -45.99 -14.70 -4.30
C PHE A 457 -47.22 -15.01 -3.43
N ALA A 458 -47.28 -14.47 -2.20
CA ALA A 458 -48.41 -14.64 -1.29
C ALA A 458 -49.71 -14.08 -1.87
N VAL A 459 -49.67 -12.85 -2.41
CA VAL A 459 -50.83 -12.23 -3.08
C VAL A 459 -51.29 -13.06 -4.28
N GLY A 460 -50.35 -13.57 -5.07
CA GLY A 460 -50.71 -14.39 -6.22
C GLY A 460 -51.25 -15.78 -5.87
N LEU A 461 -50.79 -16.41 -4.77
CA LEU A 461 -51.40 -17.63 -4.23
C LEU A 461 -52.85 -17.39 -3.81
N TYR A 462 -53.14 -16.23 -3.21
CA TYR A 462 -54.51 -15.83 -2.90
C TYR A 462 -55.37 -15.76 -4.17
N PHE A 463 -54.89 -15.10 -5.24
CA PHE A 463 -55.60 -15.04 -6.52
C PHE A 463 -55.77 -16.41 -7.19
N ALA A 464 -54.78 -17.29 -7.10
CA ALA A 464 -54.86 -18.65 -7.66
C ALA A 464 -56.00 -19.45 -7.01
N ASN A 465 -56.13 -19.34 -5.68
CA ASN A 465 -57.20 -20.00 -4.94
C ASN A 465 -58.57 -19.33 -5.17
N LEU A 466 -58.62 -18.02 -5.31
CA LEU A 466 -59.85 -17.30 -5.66
C LEU A 466 -60.36 -17.75 -7.04
N ALA A 467 -59.48 -17.79 -8.05
CA ALA A 467 -59.81 -18.26 -9.38
C ALA A 467 -60.31 -19.71 -9.34
N PHE A 468 -59.65 -20.59 -8.59
CA PHE A 468 -60.11 -21.97 -8.39
C PHE A 468 -61.53 -22.02 -7.84
N ARG A 469 -61.82 -21.27 -6.78
CA ARG A 469 -63.14 -21.27 -6.13
C ARG A 469 -64.22 -20.72 -7.05
N LEU A 470 -63.95 -19.60 -7.73
CA LEU A 470 -64.90 -18.99 -8.67
C LEU A 470 -65.21 -19.94 -9.84
N VAL A 471 -64.20 -20.54 -10.45
CA VAL A 471 -64.40 -21.47 -11.57
C VAL A 471 -65.12 -22.74 -11.14
N ASN A 472 -64.76 -23.29 -9.99
CA ASN A 472 -65.42 -24.48 -9.46
C ASN A 472 -66.89 -24.20 -9.05
N SER A 473 -67.21 -22.97 -8.65
CA SER A 473 -68.57 -22.57 -8.25
C SER A 473 -69.56 -22.42 -9.41
N MET A 474 -69.08 -22.28 -10.66
CA MET A 474 -69.95 -22.11 -11.83
C MET A 474 -70.75 -23.37 -12.21
N GLY A 475 -70.46 -24.53 -11.62
CA GLY A 475 -71.31 -25.73 -11.72
C GLY A 475 -71.32 -26.38 -13.12
N GLY A 476 -70.48 -27.39 -13.33
CA GLY A 476 -70.46 -28.20 -14.54
C GLY A 476 -69.55 -29.43 -14.41
N SER A 477 -69.74 -30.46 -15.24
CA SER A 477 -68.94 -31.70 -15.20
C SER A 477 -67.44 -31.49 -15.41
N GLN A 478 -67.05 -30.43 -16.13
CA GLN A 478 -65.66 -30.05 -16.39
C GLN A 478 -65.16 -28.88 -15.50
N ALA A 479 -66.00 -28.29 -14.65
CA ALA A 479 -65.67 -27.09 -13.89
C ALA A 479 -64.45 -27.31 -12.96
N ARG A 480 -64.34 -28.51 -12.36
CA ARG A 480 -63.19 -28.86 -11.50
C ARG A 480 -61.86 -28.93 -12.28
N PHE A 481 -61.88 -29.44 -13.51
CA PHE A 481 -60.69 -29.52 -14.35
C PHE A 481 -60.22 -28.12 -14.77
N LEU A 482 -61.15 -27.28 -15.23
CA LEU A 482 -60.86 -25.88 -15.56
C LEU A 482 -60.36 -25.10 -14.34
N ALA A 483 -60.99 -25.28 -13.17
CA ALA A 483 -60.57 -24.62 -11.94
C ALA A 483 -59.13 -24.98 -11.56
N GLN A 484 -58.78 -26.27 -11.62
CA GLN A 484 -57.43 -26.74 -11.32
C GLN A 484 -56.41 -26.21 -12.35
N ALA A 485 -56.76 -26.21 -13.64
CA ALA A 485 -55.91 -25.64 -14.69
C ALA A 485 -55.64 -24.14 -14.46
N SER A 486 -56.68 -23.36 -14.13
CA SER A 486 -56.52 -21.93 -13.80
C SER A 486 -55.63 -21.72 -12.57
N ARG A 487 -55.82 -22.51 -11.50
CA ARG A 487 -54.99 -22.43 -10.30
C ARG A 487 -53.52 -22.68 -10.60
N VAL A 488 -53.22 -23.77 -11.30
CA VAL A 488 -51.84 -24.14 -11.66
C VAL A 488 -51.20 -23.08 -12.56
N ALA A 489 -51.94 -22.57 -13.55
CA ALA A 489 -51.45 -21.50 -14.43
C ALA A 489 -51.07 -20.23 -13.65
N ILE A 490 -51.92 -19.81 -12.70
CA ILE A 490 -51.65 -18.63 -11.86
C ILE A 490 -50.46 -18.89 -10.93
N ILE A 491 -50.36 -20.07 -10.31
CA ILE A 491 -49.23 -20.42 -9.43
C ILE A 491 -47.90 -20.36 -10.19
N ILE A 492 -47.84 -20.91 -11.41
CA ILE A 492 -46.63 -20.88 -12.24
C ILE A 492 -46.25 -19.44 -12.59
N LEU A 493 -47.23 -18.62 -13.02
CA LEU A 493 -47.01 -17.21 -13.35
C LEU A 493 -46.52 -16.40 -12.14
N VAL A 494 -47.20 -16.54 -11.01
CA VAL A 494 -46.88 -15.86 -9.76
C VAL A 494 -45.54 -16.33 -9.19
N GLY A 495 -45.22 -17.61 -9.31
CA GLY A 495 -43.92 -18.16 -8.94
C GLY A 495 -42.79 -17.52 -9.73
N ALA A 496 -42.95 -17.40 -11.05
CA ALA A 496 -41.99 -16.71 -11.91
C ALA A 496 -41.85 -15.22 -11.54
N MET A 497 -42.96 -14.50 -11.37
CA MET A 497 -42.95 -13.09 -10.94
C MET A 497 -42.32 -12.90 -9.56
N GLY A 498 -42.61 -13.79 -8.61
CA GLY A 498 -42.03 -13.78 -7.27
C GLY A 498 -40.52 -13.95 -7.31
N LEU A 499 -40.01 -14.96 -8.03
CA LEU A 499 -38.57 -15.19 -8.22
C LEU A 499 -37.87 -14.01 -8.92
N GLN A 500 -38.53 -13.43 -9.94
CA GLN A 500 -38.04 -12.24 -10.62
C GLN A 500 -37.89 -11.05 -9.66
N GLN A 501 -38.89 -10.83 -8.80
CA GLN A 501 -38.90 -9.75 -7.82
C GLN A 501 -37.83 -9.93 -6.72
N MET A 502 -37.49 -11.17 -6.36
CA MET A 502 -36.36 -11.46 -5.48
C MET A 502 -35.00 -11.17 -6.14
N GLY A 503 -34.96 -10.99 -7.47
CA GLY A 503 -33.73 -10.80 -8.25
C GLY A 503 -32.97 -12.09 -8.52
N VAL A 504 -33.62 -13.25 -8.37
CA VAL A 504 -33.01 -14.56 -8.59
C VAL A 504 -33.03 -14.87 -10.09
N ALA A 505 -31.86 -14.76 -10.72
CA ALA A 505 -31.63 -15.13 -12.12
C ALA A 505 -32.77 -14.68 -13.07
N THR A 506 -33.09 -13.37 -13.04
CA THR A 506 -34.24 -12.79 -13.74
C THR A 506 -34.29 -13.17 -15.22
N ASP A 507 -33.13 -13.22 -15.88
CA ASP A 507 -33.04 -13.56 -17.30
C ASP A 507 -33.36 -15.04 -17.56
N ILE A 508 -32.90 -15.93 -16.67
CA ILE A 508 -33.20 -17.36 -16.75
C ILE A 508 -34.70 -17.58 -16.54
N VAL A 509 -35.29 -16.93 -15.53
CA VAL A 509 -36.73 -17.03 -15.25
C VAL A 509 -37.56 -16.49 -16.42
N ASN A 510 -37.21 -15.31 -16.95
CA ASN A 510 -37.90 -14.71 -18.10
C ASN A 510 -37.82 -15.59 -19.36
N LEU A 511 -36.63 -16.12 -19.67
CA LEU A 511 -36.44 -17.03 -20.80
C LEU A 511 -37.20 -18.34 -20.61
N ALA A 512 -37.06 -18.98 -19.45
CA ALA A 512 -37.70 -20.26 -19.18
C ALA A 512 -39.23 -20.13 -19.26
N PHE A 513 -39.80 -19.08 -18.66
CA PHE A 513 -41.23 -18.83 -18.71
C PHE A 513 -41.71 -18.43 -20.11
N GLY A 514 -40.97 -17.55 -20.80
CA GLY A 514 -41.28 -17.15 -22.17
C GLY A 514 -41.26 -18.33 -23.15
N LEU A 515 -40.25 -19.20 -23.04
CA LEU A 515 -40.15 -20.42 -23.83
C LEU A 515 -41.23 -21.44 -23.48
N LEU A 516 -41.56 -21.61 -22.19
CA LEU A 516 -42.61 -22.52 -21.74
C LEU A 516 -43.99 -22.06 -22.25
N LEU A 517 -44.32 -20.79 -22.08
CA LEU A 517 -45.55 -20.22 -22.62
C LEU A 517 -45.57 -20.29 -24.15
N GLY A 518 -44.44 -19.98 -24.81
CA GLY A 518 -44.29 -20.12 -26.25
C GLY A 518 -44.55 -21.55 -26.73
N ALA A 519 -43.97 -22.55 -26.06
CA ALA A 519 -44.15 -23.96 -26.39
C ALA A 519 -45.61 -24.41 -26.19
N ILE A 520 -46.25 -24.01 -25.08
CA ILE A 520 -47.67 -24.31 -24.83
C ILE A 520 -48.56 -23.64 -25.89
N ALA A 521 -48.29 -22.37 -26.23
CA ALA A 521 -49.05 -21.66 -27.25
C ALA A 521 -48.94 -22.34 -28.62
N VAL A 522 -47.73 -22.75 -29.02
CA VAL A 522 -47.50 -23.52 -30.25
C VAL A 522 -48.19 -24.87 -30.20
N ALA A 523 -48.10 -25.60 -29.08
CA ALA A 523 -48.75 -26.91 -28.93
C ALA A 523 -50.29 -26.80 -29.05
N ILE A 524 -50.90 -25.80 -28.41
CA ILE A 524 -52.34 -25.52 -28.51
C ILE A 524 -52.70 -25.14 -29.95
N ALA A 525 -51.93 -24.25 -30.58
CA ALA A 525 -52.16 -23.84 -31.97
C ALA A 525 -52.13 -25.03 -32.94
N ILE A 526 -51.19 -25.97 -32.76
CA ILE A 526 -51.09 -27.19 -33.55
C ILE A 526 -52.24 -28.15 -33.24
N ALA A 527 -52.56 -28.38 -31.96
CA ALA A 527 -53.62 -29.29 -31.55
C ALA A 527 -55.01 -28.86 -32.06
N PHE A 528 -55.35 -27.57 -31.92
CA PHE A 528 -56.60 -27.03 -32.47
C PHE A 528 -56.56 -26.90 -33.99
N GLY A 529 -55.44 -26.46 -34.57
CA GLY A 529 -55.31 -26.25 -36.00
C GLY A 529 -55.44 -27.55 -36.81
N LEU A 530 -54.83 -28.63 -36.34
CA LEU A 530 -54.94 -29.95 -36.98
C LEU A 530 -56.22 -30.68 -36.56
N GLY A 531 -56.60 -30.66 -35.27
CA GLY A 531 -57.75 -31.42 -34.78
C GLY A 531 -59.12 -30.79 -35.07
N GLY A 532 -59.18 -29.49 -35.37
CA GLY A 532 -60.43 -28.80 -35.73
C GLY A 532 -60.69 -28.73 -37.24
N ARG A 533 -59.78 -29.26 -38.07
CA ARG A 533 -59.84 -29.15 -39.53
C ARG A 533 -61.11 -29.78 -40.09
N GLU A 534 -61.46 -30.98 -39.64
CA GLU A 534 -62.64 -31.70 -40.14
C GLU A 534 -63.92 -30.95 -39.77
N VAL A 535 -64.05 -30.53 -38.50
CA VAL A 535 -65.21 -29.77 -38.00
C VAL A 535 -65.36 -28.44 -38.75
N ALA A 536 -64.27 -27.70 -38.96
CA ALA A 536 -64.29 -26.47 -39.75
C ALA A 536 -64.69 -26.73 -41.21
N SER A 537 -64.21 -27.83 -41.80
CA SER A 537 -64.57 -28.20 -43.17
C SER A 537 -66.04 -28.58 -43.30
N GLU A 538 -66.62 -29.29 -42.32
CA GLU A 538 -68.02 -29.67 -42.26
C GLU A 538 -68.90 -28.42 -42.16
N GLN A 539 -68.56 -27.50 -41.25
CA GLN A 539 -69.32 -26.27 -41.03
C GLN A 539 -69.31 -25.34 -42.26
N ILE A 540 -68.17 -25.22 -42.94
CA ILE A 540 -68.05 -24.46 -44.19
C ILE A 540 -68.90 -25.11 -45.29
N ARG A 541 -68.92 -26.46 -45.37
CA ARG A 541 -69.76 -27.19 -46.34
C ARG A 541 -71.24 -26.99 -46.06
N GLU A 542 -71.67 -27.05 -44.81
CA GLU A 542 -73.05 -26.74 -44.40
C GLU A 542 -73.44 -25.31 -44.79
N TRP A 543 -72.61 -24.32 -44.46
CA TRP A 543 -72.86 -22.93 -44.83
C TRP A 543 -72.93 -22.74 -46.35
N LEU A 544 -72.03 -23.36 -47.10
CA LEU A 544 -72.02 -23.31 -48.55
C LEU A 544 -73.29 -23.96 -49.16
N ASN A 545 -73.75 -25.07 -48.58
CA ASN A 545 -74.96 -25.76 -49.03
C ASN A 545 -76.22 -24.96 -48.70
N ALA A 546 -76.28 -24.34 -47.52
CA ALA A 546 -77.37 -23.43 -47.13
C ALA A 546 -77.46 -22.21 -48.05
N PHE A 547 -76.33 -21.70 -48.52
CA PHE A 547 -76.28 -20.62 -49.52
C PHE A 547 -76.69 -21.05 -50.92
N LYS A 548 -76.43 -22.31 -51.32
CA LYS A 548 -76.83 -22.85 -52.63
C LYS A 548 -78.30 -23.26 -52.72
N GLN A 549 -78.99 -23.43 -51.59
CA GLN A 549 -80.42 -23.79 -51.54
C GLN A 549 -81.37 -22.59 -51.48
N ARG A 550 -80.83 -21.37 -51.36
CA ARG A 550 -81.54 -20.13 -51.67
C ARG A 550 -81.18 -19.71 -53.10
#